data_AF-A0A2N2A873-F1
#
_entry.id   AF-A0A2N2A873-F1
#
_cell.length_a   1.000
_cell.length_b   1.000
_cell.length_c   1.000
_cell.angle_alpha   90.00
_cell.angle_beta   90.00
_cell.angle_gamma   90.00
#
_symmetry.space_group_name_H-M   'P 1'
#
loop_
_entity.id
_entity.type
_entity.pdbx_description
1 polymer ?
#
loop_
_entity_poly.entity_id
_entity_poly.type
_entity_poly.pdbx_seq_one_letter_code
_entity_poly.pdbx_strand_id
1 'polypeptide(L)'
;MPQNLYYVQPGDTLFNIARRFNTTVDALLAANVICNPNLIFIGEVLIIPSPGLELPKAGGGPYYVVLPGDTLFCLARQFNTTVGVLAAINQIRNPNIIFSGTELLIGPNVPDPAALKQTWESEAAQFCDQFNSLQIHGIYYIGSFQWQALGQRAVPYLLELLKNPCETVRFYTVLSLGRLALNREVKSTLAGMSGDTPSIAGLAELARRRIDLAARGQRHIHLTIADTYLADEPYLDSPAIPLPKGTEVIAVRWNIPSPTGEELGPGGLAIWDQVQVVSTGRRGYLLRVGYSELELM
;
A
#
# COMPACT_ATOMS: atom_id res chain seq x y z
N MET A 1 -9.51 14.48 23.13
CA MET A 1 -10.30 13.52 22.33
C MET A 1 -9.98 12.12 22.84
N PRO A 2 -10.95 11.22 23.09
CA PRO A 2 -10.60 9.83 23.38
C PRO A 2 -9.84 9.26 22.19
N GLN A 3 -8.68 8.66 22.46
CA GLN A 3 -7.87 8.02 21.45
C GLN A 3 -8.61 6.75 20.99
N ASN A 4 -9.24 6.78 19.81
CA ASN A 4 -9.83 5.60 19.15
C ASN A 4 -8.74 4.67 18.57
N LEU A 5 -7.52 4.81 19.08
CA LEU A 5 -6.33 4.08 18.69
C LEU A 5 -5.63 3.63 19.97
N TYR A 6 -5.33 2.35 20.05
CA TYR A 6 -4.69 1.75 21.20
C TYR A 6 -3.47 0.96 20.78
N TYR A 7 -2.33 1.25 21.37
CA TYR A 7 -1.13 0.44 21.22
C TYR A 7 -1.14 -0.66 22.26
N VAL A 8 -1.14 -1.92 21.81
CA VAL A 8 -1.14 -3.09 22.68
C VAL A 8 0.06 -3.04 23.63
N GLN A 9 -0.21 -3.19 24.92
CA GLN A 9 0.76 -3.15 26.01
C GLN A 9 1.11 -4.57 26.50
N PRO A 10 2.23 -4.73 27.22
CA PRO A 10 2.56 -6.01 27.84
C PRO A 10 1.43 -6.53 28.76
N GLY A 11 0.99 -7.77 28.54
CA GLY A 11 -0.06 -8.42 29.32
C GLY A 11 -1.49 -8.14 28.83
N ASP A 12 -1.66 -7.40 27.74
CA ASP A 12 -2.97 -7.20 27.14
C ASP A 12 -3.54 -8.47 26.48
N THR A 13 -4.87 -8.51 26.45
CA THR A 13 -5.69 -9.46 25.70
C THR A 13 -6.83 -8.69 25.05
N LEU A 14 -7.45 -9.19 23.97
CA LEU A 14 -8.61 -8.49 23.42
C LEU A 14 -9.74 -8.34 24.44
N PHE A 15 -9.88 -9.27 25.38
CA PHE A 15 -10.89 -9.20 26.44
C PHE A 15 -10.67 -8.03 27.41
N ASN A 16 -9.45 -7.87 27.95
CA ASN A 16 -9.19 -6.79 28.90
C ASN A 16 -9.16 -5.41 28.21
N ILE A 17 -8.73 -5.33 26.95
CA ILE A 17 -8.83 -4.13 26.11
C ILE A 17 -10.30 -3.78 25.90
N ALA A 18 -11.13 -4.73 25.45
CA ALA A 18 -12.55 -4.51 25.22
C ALA A 18 -13.24 -3.97 26.49
N ARG A 19 -12.96 -4.60 27.64
CA ARG A 19 -13.49 -4.16 28.94
C ARG A 19 -13.01 -2.74 29.32
N ARG A 20 -11.73 -2.42 29.09
CA ARG A 20 -11.15 -1.10 29.38
C ARG A 20 -11.84 0.02 28.60
N PHE A 21 -12.15 -0.24 27.33
CA PHE A 21 -12.77 0.73 26.44
C PHE A 21 -14.30 0.62 26.37
N ASN A 22 -14.91 -0.16 27.26
CA ASN A 22 -16.36 -0.40 27.29
C ASN A 22 -16.92 -0.81 25.91
N THR A 23 -16.21 -1.71 25.24
CA THR A 23 -16.60 -2.30 23.94
C THR A 23 -16.58 -3.84 24.05
N THR A 24 -16.74 -4.54 22.93
CA THR A 24 -16.72 -6.01 22.88
C THR A 24 -15.54 -6.52 22.05
N VAL A 25 -15.13 -7.77 22.30
CA VAL A 25 -14.12 -8.43 21.47
C VAL A 25 -14.60 -8.50 20.01
N ASP A 26 -15.88 -8.81 19.78
CA ASP A 26 -16.46 -8.86 18.44
C ASP A 26 -16.38 -7.50 17.72
N ALA A 27 -16.61 -6.40 18.43
CA ALA A 27 -16.46 -5.06 17.86
C ALA A 27 -14.99 -4.74 17.53
N LEU A 28 -14.03 -5.15 18.37
CA LEU A 28 -12.60 -5.02 18.06
C LEU A 28 -12.21 -5.83 16.81
N LEU A 29 -12.72 -7.06 16.68
CA LEU A 29 -12.50 -7.92 15.52
C LEU A 29 -13.20 -7.39 14.25
N ALA A 30 -14.32 -6.68 14.39
CA ALA A 30 -14.99 -6.02 13.28
C ALA A 30 -14.20 -4.79 12.79
N ALA A 31 -13.61 -4.04 13.72
CA ALA A 31 -12.83 -2.83 13.42
C ALA A 31 -11.39 -3.12 12.95
N ASN A 32 -10.84 -4.31 13.21
CA ASN A 32 -9.45 -4.65 12.88
C ASN A 32 -9.34 -6.00 12.16
N VAL A 33 -8.41 -6.12 11.21
CA VAL A 33 -8.04 -7.43 10.65
C VAL A 33 -7.22 -8.22 11.66
N ILE A 34 -7.87 -9.12 12.38
CA ILE A 34 -7.26 -10.03 13.35
C ILE A 34 -7.71 -11.45 13.03
N CYS A 35 -6.76 -12.35 12.75
CA CYS A 35 -7.06 -13.74 12.45
C CYS A 35 -7.10 -14.64 13.67
N ASN A 36 -6.26 -14.37 14.66
CA ASN A 36 -6.26 -15.11 15.91
C ASN A 36 -6.52 -14.14 17.08
N PRO A 37 -7.73 -14.13 17.65
CA PRO A 37 -8.09 -13.25 18.76
C PRO A 37 -7.24 -13.44 20.03
N ASN A 38 -6.54 -14.57 20.15
CA ASN A 38 -5.66 -14.88 21.28
C ASN A 38 -4.19 -14.47 21.01
N LEU A 39 -3.87 -13.98 19.81
CA LEU A 39 -2.54 -13.52 19.45
C LEU A 39 -2.61 -12.05 19.01
N ILE A 40 -2.33 -11.16 19.97
CA ILE A 40 -2.05 -9.74 19.72
C ILE A 40 -0.61 -9.45 20.15
N PHE A 41 0.03 -8.49 19.49
CA PHE A 41 1.46 -8.23 19.68
C PHE A 41 1.69 -6.89 20.34
N ILE A 42 2.68 -6.80 21.24
CA ILE A 42 3.05 -5.53 21.88
C ILE A 42 3.42 -4.50 20.81
N GLY A 43 2.86 -3.30 20.95
CA GLY A 43 3.03 -2.21 19.99
C GLY A 43 2.20 -2.34 18.72
N GLU A 44 1.41 -3.41 18.57
CA GLU A 44 0.37 -3.48 17.55
C GLU A 44 -0.65 -2.38 17.83
N VAL A 45 -1.00 -1.64 16.78
CA VAL A 45 -2.05 -0.64 16.84
C VAL A 45 -3.40 -1.36 16.74
N LEU A 46 -4.39 -0.97 17.52
CA LEU A 46 -5.78 -1.40 17.38
C LEU A 46 -6.67 -0.17 17.26
N ILE A 47 -7.57 -0.18 16.29
CA ILE A 47 -8.69 0.76 16.28
C ILE A 47 -9.69 0.32 17.34
N ILE A 48 -9.99 1.23 18.25
CA ILE A 48 -11.02 1.04 19.27
C ILE A 48 -12.32 1.61 18.70
N PRO A 49 -13.35 0.77 18.45
CA PRO A 49 -14.61 1.23 17.93
C PRO A 49 -15.33 2.09 18.98
N SER A 50 -15.86 3.22 18.53
CA SER A 50 -16.56 4.18 19.38
C SER A 50 -18.00 4.36 18.93
N PRO A 51 -18.98 4.45 19.85
CA PRO A 51 -20.37 4.70 19.49
C PRO A 51 -20.51 6.01 18.69
N GLY A 52 -21.24 5.96 17.59
CA GLY A 52 -21.50 7.12 16.73
C GLY A 52 -20.42 7.44 15.71
N LEU A 53 -19.33 6.66 15.64
CA LEU A 53 -18.33 6.76 14.58
C LEU A 53 -18.12 5.38 13.93
N GLU A 54 -18.66 5.23 12.72
CA GLU A 54 -18.45 4.04 11.91
C GLU A 54 -17.24 4.25 11.00
N LEU A 55 -16.19 3.47 11.23
CA LEU A 55 -14.96 3.49 10.42
C LEU A 55 -14.86 2.18 9.62
N PRO A 56 -14.25 2.22 8.42
CA PRO A 56 -13.87 1.00 7.72
C PRO A 56 -12.87 0.20 8.55
N LYS A 57 -12.78 -1.10 8.27
CA LYS A 57 -11.85 -1.99 8.99
C LYS A 57 -10.39 -1.53 8.76
N ALA A 58 -9.64 -1.44 9.85
CA ALA A 58 -8.22 -1.12 9.84
C ALA A 58 -7.35 -2.35 9.56
N GLY A 59 -6.29 -2.15 8.78
CA GLY A 59 -5.62 -3.25 8.09
C GLY A 59 -6.44 -3.59 6.85
N GLY A 60 -5.91 -3.27 5.67
CA GLY A 60 -6.69 -3.29 4.44
C GLY A 60 -5.84 -3.03 3.22
N GLY A 61 -6.49 -2.98 2.06
CA GLY A 61 -5.82 -2.83 0.77
C GLY A 61 -4.99 -1.53 0.63
N PRO A 62 -4.01 -1.50 -0.27
CA PRO A 62 -3.73 -2.55 -1.25
C PRO A 62 -2.90 -3.72 -0.70
N TYR A 63 -2.22 -3.57 0.45
CA TYR A 63 -1.39 -4.61 1.06
C TYR A 63 -1.78 -4.89 2.50
N TYR A 64 -1.57 -6.12 2.94
CA TYR A 64 -1.64 -6.51 4.33
C TYR A 64 -0.30 -7.08 4.78
N VAL A 65 0.24 -6.61 5.91
CA VAL A 65 1.45 -7.19 6.51
C VAL A 65 1.05 -8.42 7.32
N VAL A 66 1.53 -9.59 6.92
CA VAL A 66 1.23 -10.87 7.58
C VAL A 66 1.77 -10.87 9.01
N LEU A 67 0.89 -11.09 9.98
CA LEU A 67 1.20 -11.24 11.39
C LEU A 67 1.44 -12.71 11.77
N PRO A 68 2.17 -12.99 12.86
CA PRO A 68 2.31 -14.35 13.34
C PRO A 68 0.94 -14.95 13.72
N GLY A 69 0.67 -16.16 13.26
CA GLY A 69 -0.61 -16.85 13.47
C GLY A 69 -1.64 -16.64 12.36
N ASP A 70 -1.35 -15.78 11.39
CA ASP A 70 -2.19 -15.63 10.20
C ASP A 70 -2.16 -16.88 9.32
N THR A 71 -3.26 -17.06 8.59
CA THR A 71 -3.38 -18.06 7.52
C THR A 71 -4.06 -17.40 6.32
N LEU A 72 -3.75 -17.87 5.11
CA LEU A 72 -4.47 -17.39 3.92
C LEU A 72 -5.97 -17.68 4.00
N PHE A 73 -6.38 -18.76 4.67
CA PHE A 73 -7.80 -19.07 4.89
C PHE A 73 -8.52 -17.97 5.67
N CYS A 74 -7.95 -17.58 6.81
CA CYS A 74 -8.53 -16.51 7.60
C CYS A 74 -8.47 -15.17 6.88
N LEU A 75 -7.31 -14.80 6.31
CA LEU A 75 -7.15 -13.53 5.62
C LEU A 75 -8.10 -13.42 4.42
N ALA A 76 -8.30 -14.50 3.66
CA ALA A 76 -9.27 -14.53 2.58
C ALA A 76 -10.68 -14.21 3.08
N ARG A 77 -11.10 -14.78 4.23
CA ARG A 77 -12.40 -14.44 4.85
C ARG A 77 -12.44 -12.99 5.33
N GLN A 78 -11.37 -12.48 5.95
CA GLN A 78 -11.31 -11.10 6.44
C GLN A 78 -11.44 -10.07 5.31
N PHE A 79 -10.92 -10.39 4.13
CA PHE A 79 -10.93 -9.55 2.94
C PHE A 79 -11.99 -9.94 1.90
N ASN A 80 -12.95 -10.78 2.28
CA ASN A 80 -14.05 -11.21 1.41
C ASN A 80 -13.57 -11.72 0.03
N THR A 81 -12.55 -12.57 0.03
CA THR A 81 -11.98 -13.22 -1.15
C THR A 81 -11.78 -14.72 -0.89
N THR A 82 -11.13 -15.43 -1.82
CA THR A 82 -10.80 -16.85 -1.67
C THR A 82 -9.30 -17.05 -1.48
N VAL A 83 -8.93 -18.17 -0.85
CA VAL A 83 -7.52 -18.59 -0.73
C VAL A 83 -6.87 -18.70 -2.11
N GLY A 84 -7.60 -19.23 -3.10
CA GLY A 84 -7.09 -19.39 -4.46
C GLY A 84 -6.78 -18.06 -5.14
N VAL A 85 -7.69 -17.09 -5.02
CA VAL A 85 -7.46 -15.73 -5.53
C VAL A 85 -6.26 -15.08 -4.84
N LEU A 86 -6.25 -15.10 -3.50
CA LEU A 86 -5.21 -14.47 -2.70
C LEU A 86 -3.83 -15.08 -2.95
N ALA A 87 -3.77 -16.40 -3.11
CA ALA A 87 -2.55 -17.10 -3.50
C ALA A 87 -2.12 -16.76 -4.93
N ALA A 88 -3.05 -16.68 -5.88
CA ALA A 88 -2.76 -16.38 -7.28
C ALA A 88 -2.15 -14.99 -7.46
N ILE A 89 -2.78 -13.94 -6.89
CA ILE A 89 -2.31 -12.56 -7.02
C ILE A 89 -0.95 -12.32 -6.34
N ASN A 90 -0.60 -13.16 -5.36
CA ASN A 90 0.69 -13.11 -4.66
C ASN A 90 1.69 -14.18 -5.15
N GLN A 91 1.35 -14.94 -6.20
CA GLN A 91 2.19 -16.01 -6.77
C GLN A 91 2.63 -17.06 -5.71
N ILE A 92 1.77 -17.32 -4.73
CA ILE A 92 2.02 -18.28 -3.65
C ILE A 92 1.74 -19.70 -4.16
N ARG A 93 2.79 -20.52 -4.25
CA ARG A 93 2.70 -21.90 -4.72
C ARG A 93 2.01 -22.84 -3.71
N ASN A 94 2.30 -22.67 -2.43
CA ASN A 94 1.68 -23.44 -1.35
C ASN A 94 0.89 -22.49 -0.43
N PRO A 95 -0.45 -22.44 -0.56
CA PRO A 95 -1.28 -21.53 0.22
C PRO A 95 -1.26 -21.75 1.75
N ASN A 96 -0.74 -22.90 2.21
CA ASN A 96 -0.60 -23.21 3.63
C ASN A 96 0.67 -22.63 4.26
N ILE A 97 1.54 -22.00 3.46
CA ILE A 97 2.81 -21.43 3.91
C ILE A 97 2.83 -19.95 3.56
N ILE A 98 2.70 -19.11 4.59
CA ILE A 98 2.95 -17.67 4.53
C ILE A 98 3.90 -17.28 5.67
N PHE A 99 4.69 -16.24 5.45
CA PHE A 99 5.70 -15.80 6.41
C PHE A 99 5.29 -14.46 7.02
N SER A 100 5.40 -14.35 8.34
CA SER A 100 5.19 -13.07 9.03
C SER A 100 6.13 -11.98 8.49
N GLY A 101 5.64 -10.74 8.45
CA GLY A 101 6.32 -9.59 7.88
C GLY A 101 6.26 -9.52 6.34
N THR A 102 5.66 -10.52 5.69
CA THR A 102 5.41 -10.46 4.24
C THR A 102 4.25 -9.51 3.95
N GLU A 103 4.40 -8.68 2.94
CA GLU A 103 3.30 -7.88 2.41
C GLU A 103 2.52 -8.70 1.39
N LEU A 104 1.26 -8.97 1.73
CA LEU A 104 0.31 -9.68 0.90
C LEU A 104 -0.54 -8.67 0.16
N LEU A 105 -0.52 -8.69 -1.16
CA LEU A 105 -1.43 -7.92 -1.99
C LEU A 105 -2.87 -8.38 -1.74
N ILE A 106 -3.76 -7.46 -1.39
CA ILE A 106 -5.19 -7.67 -1.10
C ILE A 106 -6.04 -7.08 -2.23
N GLY A 107 -5.71 -7.48 -3.46
CA GLY A 107 -6.51 -7.22 -4.66
C GLY A 107 -5.73 -6.57 -5.81
N PRO A 108 -6.42 -6.31 -6.94
CA PRO A 108 -7.56 -7.08 -7.44
C PRO A 108 -7.11 -8.46 -7.99
N ASN A 109 -8.04 -9.24 -8.54
CA ASN A 109 -7.75 -10.53 -9.22
C ASN A 109 -6.64 -10.37 -10.27
N VAL A 110 -5.97 -11.48 -10.62
CA VAL A 110 -5.00 -11.50 -11.71
C VAL A 110 -5.73 -11.12 -13.02
N PRO A 111 -5.42 -9.97 -13.63
CA PRO A 111 -6.11 -9.49 -14.83
C PRO A 111 -5.64 -10.25 -16.09
N ASP A 112 -6.33 -10.04 -17.21
CA ASP A 112 -5.74 -10.29 -18.52
C ASP A 112 -4.74 -9.16 -18.86
N PRO A 113 -3.47 -9.46 -19.16
CA PRO A 113 -2.46 -8.44 -19.38
C PRO A 113 -2.69 -7.62 -20.65
N ALA A 114 -3.27 -8.21 -21.71
CA ALA A 114 -3.54 -7.48 -22.95
C ALA A 114 -4.70 -6.50 -22.76
N ALA A 115 -5.77 -6.91 -22.07
CA ALA A 115 -6.88 -6.03 -21.72
C ALA A 115 -6.45 -4.88 -20.79
N LEU A 116 -5.57 -5.16 -19.82
CA LEU A 116 -5.03 -4.12 -18.94
C LEU A 116 -4.18 -3.11 -19.70
N LYS A 117 -3.29 -3.59 -20.59
CA LYS A 117 -2.51 -2.73 -21.50
C LYS A 117 -3.44 -1.84 -22.33
N GLN A 118 -4.46 -2.43 -22.95
CA GLN A 118 -5.42 -1.69 -23.78
C GLN A 118 -6.14 -0.59 -23.00
N THR A 119 -6.46 -0.82 -21.72
CA THR A 119 -7.06 0.21 -20.86
C THR A 119 -6.10 1.37 -20.64
N TRP A 120 -4.81 1.08 -20.45
CA TRP A 120 -3.78 2.11 -20.28
C TRP A 120 -3.45 2.88 -21.57
N GLU A 121 -3.79 2.32 -22.74
CA GLU A 121 -3.62 2.90 -24.07
C GLU A 121 -4.92 3.49 -24.65
N SER A 122 -5.90 3.80 -23.80
CA SER A 122 -7.14 4.46 -24.21
C SER A 122 -6.90 5.73 -25.05
N GLU A 123 -7.89 6.20 -25.79
CA GLU A 123 -7.76 7.42 -26.62
C GLU A 123 -7.28 8.64 -25.81
N ALA A 124 -7.74 8.78 -24.57
CA ALA A 124 -7.26 9.82 -23.64
C ALA A 124 -5.74 9.72 -23.37
N ALA A 125 -5.18 8.51 -23.39
CA ALA A 125 -3.75 8.26 -23.26
C ALA A 125 -2.95 8.58 -24.53
N GLN A 126 -3.59 8.89 -25.65
CA GLN A 126 -2.89 9.40 -26.84
C GLN A 126 -2.57 10.90 -26.72
N PHE A 127 -3.41 11.65 -26.00
CA PHE A 127 -3.33 13.12 -25.92
C PHE A 127 -2.79 13.66 -24.58
N CYS A 128 -2.71 12.82 -23.53
CA CYS A 128 -2.06 13.12 -22.24
C CYS A 128 -2.74 14.22 -21.38
N ASP A 129 -3.80 14.85 -21.85
CA ASP A 129 -4.40 16.04 -21.25
C ASP A 129 -5.83 15.85 -20.74
N GLN A 130 -6.41 14.64 -20.91
CA GLN A 130 -7.83 14.40 -20.62
C GLN A 130 -8.11 13.71 -19.28
N PHE A 131 -7.09 13.30 -18.51
CA PHE A 131 -7.31 12.56 -17.27
C PHE A 131 -7.49 13.49 -16.07
N ASN A 132 -8.59 13.31 -15.35
CA ASN A 132 -8.73 13.86 -14.00
C ASN A 132 -8.15 12.92 -12.94
N SER A 133 -7.99 13.39 -11.70
CA SER A 133 -7.44 12.60 -10.60
C SER A 133 -8.19 11.29 -10.33
N LEU A 134 -9.52 11.26 -10.47
CA LEU A 134 -10.30 10.03 -10.25
C LEU A 134 -9.93 8.96 -11.29
N GLN A 135 -9.79 9.37 -12.56
CA GLN A 135 -9.36 8.49 -13.63
C GLN A 135 -7.91 8.04 -13.44
N ILE A 136 -7.02 8.94 -13.02
CA ILE A 136 -5.63 8.59 -12.75
C ILE A 136 -5.54 7.54 -11.64
N HIS A 137 -6.25 7.78 -10.54
CA HIS A 137 -6.32 6.85 -9.43
C HIS A 137 -6.89 5.50 -9.88
N GLY A 138 -8.09 5.50 -10.48
CA GLY A 138 -8.81 4.29 -10.84
C GLY A 138 -8.16 3.46 -11.94
N ILE A 139 -7.52 4.10 -12.92
CA ILE A 139 -6.92 3.41 -14.08
C ILE A 139 -5.45 3.06 -13.80
N TYR A 140 -4.65 4.05 -13.38
CA TYR A 140 -3.20 3.91 -13.36
C TYR A 140 -2.67 3.55 -11.97
N TYR A 141 -3.12 4.23 -10.91
CA TYR A 141 -2.69 3.88 -9.56
C TYR A 141 -3.20 2.48 -9.17
N ILE A 142 -4.50 2.22 -9.30
CA ILE A 142 -5.07 0.88 -9.05
C ILE A 142 -4.50 -0.15 -10.06
N GLY A 143 -4.34 0.23 -11.33
CA GLY A 143 -3.72 -0.62 -12.35
C GLY A 143 -2.29 -1.03 -12.03
N SER A 144 -1.53 -0.21 -11.29
CA SER A 144 -0.16 -0.58 -10.89
C SER A 144 -0.11 -1.81 -9.97
N PHE A 145 -1.15 -2.03 -9.16
CA PHE A 145 -1.29 -3.24 -8.34
C PHE A 145 -1.72 -4.45 -9.18
N GLN A 146 -2.52 -4.23 -10.23
CA GLN A 146 -2.88 -5.25 -11.22
C GLN A 146 -1.65 -5.77 -11.97
N TRP A 147 -0.77 -4.85 -12.40
CA TRP A 147 0.51 -5.21 -13.00
C TRP A 147 1.39 -5.99 -12.03
N GLN A 148 1.42 -5.61 -10.75
CA GLN A 148 2.14 -6.38 -9.74
C GLN A 148 1.61 -7.81 -9.58
N ALA A 149 0.28 -7.99 -9.59
CA ALA A 149 -0.35 -9.30 -9.48
C ALA A 149 0.06 -10.26 -10.63
N LEU A 150 0.32 -9.71 -11.83
CA LEU A 150 0.83 -10.46 -12.97
C LEU A 150 2.30 -10.90 -12.83
N GLY A 151 3.07 -10.27 -11.93
CA GLY A 151 4.49 -10.59 -11.71
C GLY A 151 5.33 -10.40 -12.97
N GLN A 152 6.23 -11.35 -13.24
CA GLN A 152 7.11 -11.31 -14.41
C GLN A 152 6.35 -11.25 -15.74
N ARG A 153 5.10 -11.75 -15.80
CA ARG A 153 4.29 -11.73 -17.02
C ARG A 153 3.90 -10.31 -17.46
N ALA A 154 3.96 -9.33 -16.56
CA ALA A 154 3.69 -7.93 -16.88
C ALA A 154 4.84 -7.24 -17.65
N VAL A 155 6.07 -7.73 -17.50
CA VAL A 155 7.28 -7.00 -17.95
C VAL A 155 7.23 -6.65 -19.45
N PRO A 156 6.93 -7.57 -20.39
CA PRO A 156 6.89 -7.23 -21.82
C PRO A 156 5.87 -6.13 -22.14
N TYR A 157 4.70 -6.15 -21.51
CA TYR A 157 3.64 -5.16 -21.72
C TYR A 157 4.03 -3.79 -21.17
N LEU A 158 4.64 -3.75 -19.98
CA LEU A 158 5.12 -2.51 -19.37
C LEU A 158 6.27 -1.89 -20.16
N LEU A 159 7.20 -2.70 -20.68
CA LEU A 159 8.28 -2.19 -21.54
C LEU A 159 7.76 -1.57 -22.84
N GLU A 160 6.62 -2.04 -23.35
CA GLU A 160 5.93 -1.43 -24.49
C GLU A 160 5.24 -0.12 -24.09
N LEU A 161 4.54 -0.10 -22.96
CA LEU A 161 3.86 1.09 -22.42
C LEU A 161 4.82 2.25 -22.13
N LEU A 162 6.09 1.99 -21.83
CA LEU A 162 7.11 3.05 -21.68
C LEU A 162 7.34 3.88 -22.94
N LYS A 163 6.93 3.39 -24.13
CA LYS A 163 7.06 4.11 -25.39
C LYS A 163 5.86 5.04 -25.66
N ASN A 164 4.86 5.03 -24.78
CA ASN A 164 3.64 5.80 -24.96
C ASN A 164 3.94 7.32 -24.88
N PRO A 165 3.34 8.15 -25.75
CA PRO A 165 3.58 9.60 -25.75
C PRO A 165 3.05 10.31 -24.49
N CYS A 166 2.09 9.72 -23.78
CA CYS A 166 1.52 10.26 -22.55
C CYS A 166 2.44 10.06 -21.34
N GLU A 167 2.80 11.17 -20.70
CA GLU A 167 3.64 11.22 -19.50
C GLU A 167 3.02 10.42 -18.36
N THR A 168 1.71 10.56 -18.11
CA THR A 168 0.99 9.80 -17.07
C THR A 168 1.14 8.29 -17.27
N VAL A 169 0.98 7.80 -18.51
CA VAL A 169 1.17 6.37 -18.81
C VAL A 169 2.60 5.96 -18.49
N ARG A 170 3.60 6.71 -18.94
CA ARG A 170 5.01 6.39 -18.68
C ARG A 170 5.33 6.43 -17.18
N PHE A 171 4.86 7.44 -16.45
CA PHE A 171 5.05 7.59 -15.01
C PHE A 171 4.55 6.37 -14.24
N TYR A 172 3.29 5.97 -14.46
CA TYR A 172 2.72 4.81 -13.78
C TYR A 172 3.27 3.48 -14.29
N THR A 173 3.79 3.44 -15.51
CA THR A 173 4.53 2.29 -16.03
C THR A 173 5.85 2.11 -15.28
N VAL A 174 6.59 3.20 -15.04
CA VAL A 174 7.80 3.18 -14.20
C VAL A 174 7.47 2.77 -12.77
N LEU A 175 6.39 3.31 -12.18
CA LEU A 175 5.92 2.90 -10.85
C LEU A 175 5.64 1.38 -10.79
N SER A 176 4.96 0.85 -11.80
CA SER A 176 4.61 -0.57 -11.92
C SER A 176 5.86 -1.44 -12.07
N LEU A 177 6.83 -1.02 -12.89
CA LEU A 177 8.11 -1.70 -13.02
C LEU A 177 8.93 -1.68 -11.71
N GLY A 178 8.90 -0.57 -10.96
CA GLY A 178 9.56 -0.47 -9.66
C GLY A 178 8.99 -1.43 -8.60
N ARG A 179 7.69 -1.77 -8.69
CA ARG A 179 7.04 -2.81 -7.86
C ARG A 179 7.44 -4.22 -8.30
N LEU A 180 7.74 -4.39 -9.58
CA LEU A 180 8.10 -5.66 -10.22
C LEU A 180 9.63 -5.86 -10.21
N ALA A 181 10.17 -6.23 -9.05
CA ALA A 181 11.61 -6.32 -8.82
C ALA A 181 12.28 -7.58 -9.41
N LEU A 182 12.48 -7.68 -10.74
CA LEU A 182 12.68 -9.01 -11.33
C LEU A 182 13.83 -9.24 -12.32
N ASN A 183 14.43 -8.27 -13.03
CA ASN A 183 15.58 -8.61 -13.91
C ASN A 183 16.50 -7.43 -14.31
N ARG A 184 17.64 -7.76 -14.92
CA ARG A 184 18.63 -6.80 -15.44
C ARG A 184 18.08 -5.92 -16.57
N GLU A 185 17.18 -6.47 -17.38
CA GLU A 185 16.56 -5.76 -18.51
C GLU A 185 15.76 -4.55 -18.04
N VAL A 186 14.84 -4.72 -17.08
CA VAL A 186 14.06 -3.63 -16.49
C VAL A 186 14.99 -2.54 -15.92
N LYS A 187 16.03 -2.94 -15.17
CA LYS A 187 16.97 -1.98 -14.59
C LYS A 187 17.73 -1.19 -15.66
N SER A 188 18.10 -1.83 -16.77
CA SER A 188 18.74 -1.19 -17.92
C SER A 188 17.80 -0.21 -18.61
N THR A 189 16.54 -0.60 -18.86
CA THR A 189 15.54 0.28 -19.47
C THR A 189 15.28 1.51 -18.61
N LEU A 190 15.08 1.34 -17.30
CA LEU A 190 14.90 2.45 -16.37
C LEU A 190 16.13 3.37 -16.30
N ALA A 191 17.34 2.85 -16.53
CA ALA A 191 18.55 3.66 -16.61
C ALA A 191 18.49 4.66 -17.77
N GLY A 192 17.95 4.22 -18.91
CA GLY A 192 17.81 5.03 -20.11
C GLY A 192 16.74 6.11 -20.03
N MET A 193 15.91 6.10 -18.98
CA MET A 193 14.84 7.09 -18.78
C MET A 193 15.33 8.41 -18.17
N SER A 194 16.63 8.57 -17.93
CA SER A 194 17.20 9.82 -17.44
C SER A 194 16.99 11.03 -18.37
N GLY A 195 16.63 10.79 -19.63
CA GLY A 195 16.32 11.82 -20.62
C GLY A 195 14.83 12.15 -20.78
N ASP A 196 13.93 11.53 -20.00
CA ASP A 196 12.49 11.86 -19.98
C ASP A 196 12.23 13.11 -19.10
N THR A 197 10.97 13.37 -18.73
CA THR A 197 10.62 14.47 -17.81
C THR A 197 11.27 14.30 -16.43
N PRO A 198 11.54 15.40 -15.68
CA PRO A 198 12.19 15.32 -14.36
C PRO A 198 11.46 14.41 -13.36
N SER A 199 10.12 14.37 -13.42
CA SER A 199 9.29 13.51 -12.57
C SER A 199 9.52 12.03 -12.88
N ILE A 200 9.45 11.64 -14.16
CA ILE A 200 9.72 10.28 -14.63
C ILE A 200 11.17 9.87 -14.37
N ALA A 201 12.14 10.72 -14.70
CA ALA A 201 13.55 10.44 -14.48
C ALA A 201 13.85 10.21 -12.99
N GLY A 202 13.29 11.05 -12.11
CA GLY A 202 13.40 10.88 -10.67
C GLY A 202 12.73 9.59 -10.17
N LEU A 203 11.54 9.26 -10.68
CA LEU A 203 10.85 8.02 -10.33
C LEU A 203 11.59 6.77 -10.84
N ALA A 204 12.19 6.82 -12.02
CA ALA A 204 12.96 5.72 -12.60
C ALA A 204 14.21 5.41 -11.76
N GLU A 205 14.85 6.44 -11.21
CA GLU A 205 15.96 6.25 -10.28
C GLU A 205 15.50 5.64 -8.95
N LEU A 206 14.37 6.08 -8.39
CA LEU A 206 13.78 5.44 -7.21
C LEU A 206 13.41 3.97 -7.48
N ALA A 207 12.81 3.68 -8.65
CA ALA A 207 12.47 2.32 -9.06
C ALA A 207 13.73 1.44 -9.16
N ARG A 208 14.83 1.94 -9.71
CA ARG A 208 16.12 1.23 -9.74
C ARG A 208 16.68 0.95 -8.36
N ARG A 209 16.66 1.95 -7.46
CA ARG A 209 17.06 1.77 -6.05
C ARG A 209 16.20 0.71 -5.34
N ARG A 210 14.89 0.72 -5.59
CA ARG A 210 13.96 -0.29 -5.05
C ARG A 210 14.26 -1.69 -5.55
N ILE A 211 14.59 -1.85 -6.84
CA ILE A 211 15.01 -3.11 -7.44
C ILE A 211 16.29 -3.62 -6.74
N ASP A 212 17.26 -2.74 -6.45
CA ASP A 212 18.51 -3.11 -5.77
C ASP A 212 18.30 -3.51 -4.30
N LEU A 213 17.36 -2.88 -3.59
CA LEU A 213 16.93 -3.32 -2.26
C LEU A 213 16.31 -4.73 -2.33
N ALA A 214 15.38 -4.94 -3.26
CA ALA A 214 14.70 -6.22 -3.42
C ALA A 214 15.67 -7.36 -3.84
N ALA A 215 16.66 -7.07 -4.68
CA ALA A 215 17.70 -8.02 -5.08
C ALA A 215 18.58 -8.47 -3.89
N ARG A 216 18.70 -7.64 -2.86
CA ARG A 216 19.40 -7.96 -1.60
C ARG A 216 18.49 -8.59 -0.53
N GLY A 217 17.27 -8.99 -0.90
CA GLY A 217 16.30 -9.58 0.02
C GLY A 217 15.49 -8.58 0.84
N GLN A 218 15.71 -7.27 0.67
CA GLN A 218 15.01 -6.20 1.39
C GLN A 218 13.70 -5.82 0.69
N ARG A 219 12.87 -6.82 0.39
CA ARG A 219 11.63 -6.64 -0.36
C ARG A 219 10.55 -5.85 0.38
N HIS A 220 10.67 -5.67 1.68
CA HIS A 220 9.73 -4.92 2.54
C HIS A 220 10.11 -3.44 2.70
N ILE A 221 11.28 -3.01 2.19
CA ILE A 221 11.70 -1.60 2.24
C ILE A 221 11.13 -0.87 1.03
N HIS A 222 10.32 0.15 1.28
CA HIS A 222 9.76 1.06 0.28
C HIS A 222 10.52 2.39 0.26
N LEU A 223 10.36 3.14 -0.83
CA LEU A 223 10.92 4.48 -0.99
C LEU A 223 9.78 5.48 -1.12
N THR A 224 9.83 6.58 -0.37
CA THR A 224 8.90 7.71 -0.60
C THR A 224 9.12 8.27 -2.01
N ILE A 225 8.06 8.56 -2.75
CA ILE A 225 8.15 9.04 -4.14
C ILE A 225 8.07 10.56 -4.28
N ALA A 226 7.69 11.24 -3.20
CA ALA A 226 7.64 12.70 -3.06
C ALA A 226 8.09 13.09 -1.65
N ASP A 227 8.37 14.38 -1.47
CA ASP A 227 8.54 14.95 -0.14
C ASP A 227 7.19 14.85 0.60
N THR A 228 7.23 14.40 1.84
CA THR A 228 6.03 14.16 2.65
C THR A 228 6.34 14.45 4.11
N TYR A 229 5.44 14.07 5.01
CA TYR A 229 5.58 14.24 6.44
C TYR A 229 5.30 12.93 7.16
N LEU A 230 6.08 12.66 8.20
CA LEU A 230 5.87 11.56 9.12
C LEU A 230 5.15 12.11 10.36
N ALA A 231 3.84 11.88 10.43
CA ALA A 231 3.02 12.25 11.58
C ALA A 231 3.27 11.31 12.77
N ASP A 232 3.17 11.83 13.99
CA ASP A 232 3.32 11.02 15.20
C ASP A 232 2.10 10.12 15.44
N GLU A 233 0.92 10.54 14.97
CA GLU A 233 -0.37 9.85 15.11
C GLU A 233 -1.24 10.04 13.86
N PRO A 234 -2.18 9.14 13.54
CA PRO A 234 -2.93 9.16 12.28
C PRO A 234 -4.15 10.09 12.32
N TYR A 235 -3.94 11.38 12.59
CA TYR A 235 -4.93 12.43 12.45
C TYR A 235 -4.31 13.70 11.84
N LEU A 236 -5.10 14.53 11.17
CA LEU A 236 -4.60 15.57 10.26
C LEU A 236 -3.74 16.62 10.95
N ASP A 237 -4.12 17.04 12.16
CA ASP A 237 -3.40 18.05 12.94
C ASP A 237 -2.28 17.46 13.82
N SER A 238 -1.89 16.21 13.60
CA SER A 238 -0.85 15.54 14.37
C SER A 238 0.51 16.20 14.14
N PRO A 239 1.33 16.40 15.19
CA PRO A 239 2.72 16.80 15.02
C PRO A 239 3.43 15.89 14.01
N ALA A 240 4.11 16.49 13.04
CA ALA A 240 4.75 15.75 11.98
C ALA A 240 6.13 16.33 11.68
N ILE A 241 7.04 15.46 11.23
CA ILE A 241 8.37 15.85 10.78
C ILE A 241 8.48 15.72 9.25
N PRO A 242 9.22 16.61 8.56
CA PRO A 242 9.48 16.45 7.14
C PRO A 242 10.18 15.12 6.85
N LEU A 243 9.72 14.43 5.79
CA LEU A 243 10.25 13.18 5.31
C LEU A 243 10.59 13.33 3.82
N PRO A 244 11.87 13.50 3.45
CA PRO A 244 12.26 13.75 2.07
C PRO A 244 11.92 12.61 1.12
N LYS A 245 11.77 12.93 -0.18
CA LYS A 245 11.67 11.97 -1.27
C LYS A 245 12.83 10.98 -1.25
N GLY A 246 12.54 9.72 -1.53
CA GLY A 246 13.51 8.63 -1.58
C GLY A 246 13.96 8.12 -0.21
N THR A 247 13.24 8.49 0.86
CA THR A 247 13.45 7.94 2.19
C THR A 247 13.01 6.49 2.25
N GLU A 248 13.87 5.63 2.82
CA GLU A 248 13.61 4.22 3.02
C GLU A 248 12.70 4.01 4.24
N VAL A 249 11.56 3.38 4.02
CA VAL A 249 10.55 3.07 5.05
C VAL A 249 10.12 1.62 4.98
N ILE A 250 9.74 1.06 6.12
CA ILE A 250 9.10 -0.24 6.23
C ILE A 250 7.65 0.00 6.64
N ALA A 251 6.70 -0.52 5.86
CA ALA A 251 5.31 -0.47 6.28
C ALA A 251 5.08 -1.46 7.44
N VAL A 252 4.57 -0.94 8.54
CA VAL A 252 4.21 -1.74 9.73
C VAL A 252 2.76 -2.16 9.63
N ARG A 253 1.88 -1.24 9.23
CA ARG A 253 0.47 -1.52 9.02
C ARG A 253 -0.11 -0.57 7.98
N TRP A 254 -0.83 -1.14 7.03
CA TRP A 254 -1.49 -0.41 5.96
C TRP A 254 -2.94 -0.08 6.30
N ASN A 255 -3.44 0.99 5.69
CA ASN A 255 -4.88 1.32 5.64
C ASN A 255 -5.50 1.47 7.04
N ILE A 256 -5.02 2.46 7.76
CA ILE A 256 -5.52 2.87 9.08
C ILE A 256 -6.43 4.08 8.85
N PRO A 257 -7.76 3.95 9.00
CA PRO A 257 -8.64 5.11 8.96
C PRO A 257 -8.29 6.09 10.07
N SER A 258 -8.47 7.39 9.80
CA SER A 258 -8.35 8.42 10.84
C SER A 258 -9.25 8.03 12.01
N PRO A 259 -8.71 7.81 13.22
CA PRO A 259 -9.49 7.38 14.37
C PRO A 259 -10.52 8.44 14.81
N THR A 260 -10.36 9.68 14.36
CA THR A 260 -11.26 10.81 14.63
C THR A 260 -12.31 11.00 13.53
N GLY A 261 -12.27 10.21 12.46
CA GLY A 261 -13.22 10.32 11.34
C GLY A 261 -12.95 11.50 10.41
N GLU A 262 -11.75 12.08 10.46
CA GLU A 262 -11.39 13.19 9.58
C GLU A 262 -11.43 12.76 8.11
N GLU A 263 -11.95 13.64 7.27
CA GLU A 263 -12.02 13.43 5.83
C GLU A 263 -11.08 14.40 5.10
N LEU A 264 -10.52 13.91 4.00
CA LEU A 264 -9.82 14.73 3.02
C LEU A 264 -10.69 14.85 1.77
N GLY A 265 -10.89 16.08 1.33
CA GLY A 265 -11.44 16.32 0.00
C GLY A 265 -10.40 16.03 -1.08
N PRO A 266 -10.84 15.82 -2.33
CA PRO A 266 -11.64 14.65 -2.71
C PRO A 266 -10.95 13.35 -2.25
N GLY A 267 -11.71 12.38 -1.73
CA GLY A 267 -11.14 11.12 -1.23
C GLY A 267 -11.93 10.48 -0.10
N GLY A 268 -12.67 11.29 0.66
CA GLY A 268 -13.45 10.84 1.81
C GLY A 268 -12.56 10.69 3.03
N LEU A 269 -12.79 9.66 3.85
CA LEU A 269 -12.06 9.41 5.08
C LEU A 269 -10.53 9.42 4.87
N ALA A 270 -9.81 10.16 5.71
CA ALA A 270 -8.36 10.19 5.73
C ALA A 270 -7.82 8.81 6.11
N ILE A 271 -6.93 8.28 5.28
CA ILE A 271 -6.30 6.97 5.48
C ILE A 271 -4.82 7.18 5.72
N TRP A 272 -4.27 6.41 6.64
CA TRP A 272 -2.87 6.46 7.04
C TRP A 272 -2.22 5.10 6.92
N ASP A 273 -0.91 5.11 6.69
CA ASP A 273 -0.06 3.93 6.80
C ASP A 273 0.94 4.13 7.93
N GLN A 274 0.97 3.20 8.87
CA GLN A 274 2.00 3.20 9.89
C GLN A 274 3.29 2.66 9.28
N VAL A 275 4.37 3.43 9.39
CA VAL A 275 5.68 3.08 8.85
C VAL A 275 6.77 3.23 9.91
N GLN A 276 7.91 2.59 9.65
CA GLN A 276 9.16 2.79 10.36
C GLN A 276 10.22 3.29 9.38
N VAL A 277 10.85 4.43 9.67
CA VAL A 277 11.97 4.95 8.89
C VAL A 277 13.20 4.08 9.14
N VAL A 278 13.81 3.58 8.07
CA VAL A 278 14.92 2.59 8.17
C VAL A 278 16.15 3.19 8.86
N SER A 279 16.53 4.42 8.49
CA SER A 279 17.76 5.04 8.97
C SER A 279 17.72 5.45 10.44
N THR A 280 16.53 5.79 10.98
CA THR A 280 16.38 6.30 12.35
C THR A 280 15.66 5.33 13.28
N GLY A 281 14.95 4.33 12.75
CA GLY A 281 14.05 3.48 13.50
C GLY A 281 12.79 4.18 14.00
N ARG A 282 12.57 5.47 13.67
CA ARG A 282 11.40 6.22 14.10
C ARG A 282 10.14 5.66 13.43
N ARG A 283 9.12 5.38 14.25
CA ARG A 283 7.78 5.04 13.77
C ARG A 283 6.91 6.28 13.68
N GLY A 284 5.98 6.27 12.76
CA GLY A 284 4.96 7.29 12.59
C GLY A 284 4.00 6.89 11.47
N TYR A 285 3.27 7.88 10.97
CA TYR A 285 2.18 7.68 10.03
C TYR A 285 2.39 8.52 8.79
N LEU A 286 2.23 7.89 7.62
CA LEU A 286 2.17 8.58 6.34
C LEU A 286 0.71 8.71 5.93
N LEU A 287 0.30 9.92 5.60
CA LEU A 287 -1.04 10.18 5.10
C LEU A 287 -1.12 9.70 3.65
N ARG A 288 -2.16 8.91 3.35
CA ARG A 288 -2.59 8.70 1.97
C ARG A 288 -3.46 9.88 1.58
N VAL A 289 -2.83 10.90 1.01
CA VAL A 289 -3.54 11.94 0.27
C VAL A 289 -4.12 11.26 -0.97
N GLY A 290 -5.41 10.90 -0.90
CA GLY A 290 -6.14 10.30 -2.03
C GLY A 290 -6.23 11.29 -3.20
N TYR A 291 -6.50 10.83 -4.42
CA TYR A 291 -6.69 11.62 -5.66
C TYR A 291 -5.69 12.78 -5.92
N SER A 292 -4.58 12.87 -5.19
CA SER A 292 -3.56 13.91 -5.34
C SER A 292 -2.45 13.44 -6.28
N GLU A 293 -2.68 12.38 -7.05
CA GLU A 293 -1.62 11.82 -7.87
C GLU A 293 -1.21 12.73 -9.04
N LEU A 294 -2.04 13.72 -9.38
CA LEU A 294 -1.64 14.82 -10.27
C LEU A 294 -0.46 15.61 -9.70
N GLU A 295 -0.35 15.76 -8.37
CA GLU A 295 0.74 16.50 -7.72
C GLU A 295 2.04 15.68 -7.64
N LEU A 296 1.98 14.39 -7.98
CA LEU A 296 3.14 13.49 -7.99
C LEU A 296 3.89 13.51 -9.34
N MET A 297 3.27 14.07 -10.38
CA MET A 297 3.77 14.13 -11.76
C MET A 297 4.32 15.52 -12.08
#